data_AF-A0A7S3Y4U8-F1
#
_entry.id   AF-A0A7S3Y4U8-F1
#
_cell.length_a   1.000
_cell.length_b   1.000
_cell.length_c   1.000
_cell.angle_alpha   90.00
_cell.angle_beta   90.00
_cell.angle_gamma   90.00
#
_symmetry.space_group_name_H-M   'P 1'
#
loop_
_entity.id
_entity.type
_entity.pdbx_description
1 polymer ?
#
loop_
_entity_poly.entity_id
_entity_poly.type
_entity_poly.pdbx_seq_one_letter_code
_entity_poly.pdbx_strand_id
1 'polypeptide(L)'
;MSRARGRQDEIKRREEGFNTSFCTNRTSKSALTEYNALHDAHMRHYFENPVVQKHLYRTGQIDRSGRVIDLDKNKAKLHIIEQEFSAAQKLEETRLREEEEMRMRVQQKRFAVLEKARADDSLRKMKEDKALRKEIMRAYHESRGVTHTLTRGDPRGKTPNKESLRSSKRSLKKSGSRSLRSGSRSDLHAGGLSQGNFFVTDMAGTGPAHGVADPSAFAYSGEGGAGDADALDRFV
;
A
#
# COMPACT_ATOMS: atom_id res chain seq x y z
N MET A 1 72.28 -38.03 27.99
CA MET A 1 71.35 -37.82 26.85
C MET A 1 70.86 -39.20 26.41
N SER A 2 69.60 -39.57 26.17
CA SER A 2 68.36 -38.82 25.99
C SER A 2 67.13 -39.78 26.06
N ARG A 3 66.90 -40.48 27.19
CA ARG A 3 65.70 -41.34 27.38
C ARG A 3 64.38 -40.59 27.19
N ALA A 4 64.37 -39.28 27.45
CA ALA A 4 63.22 -38.40 27.22
C ALA A 4 62.88 -38.22 25.74
N ARG A 5 63.87 -38.28 24.83
CA ARG A 5 63.64 -38.09 23.39
C ARG A 5 62.99 -39.33 22.76
N GLY A 6 63.47 -40.53 23.08
CA GLY A 6 62.87 -41.77 22.58
C GLY A 6 61.40 -41.96 23.00
N ARG A 7 61.04 -41.56 24.23
CA ARG A 7 59.64 -41.57 24.67
C ARG A 7 58.77 -40.55 23.91
N GLN A 8 59.32 -39.37 23.61
CA GLN A 8 58.60 -38.37 22.80
C GLN A 8 58.41 -38.84 21.36
N ASP A 9 59.40 -39.52 20.78
CA ASP A 9 59.30 -40.06 19.42
C ASP A 9 58.31 -41.22 19.34
N GLU A 10 58.19 -42.05 20.39
CA GLU A 10 57.20 -43.11 20.49
C GLU A 10 55.77 -42.56 20.68
N ILE A 11 55.61 -41.53 21.51
CA ILE A 11 54.33 -40.81 21.66
C ILE A 11 53.92 -40.17 20.33
N LYS A 12 54.85 -39.51 19.63
CA LYS A 12 54.59 -38.94 18.29
C LYS A 12 54.17 -40.00 17.29
N ARG A 13 54.85 -41.15 17.23
CA ARG A 13 54.48 -42.26 16.34
C ARG A 13 53.09 -42.83 16.66
N ARG A 14 52.72 -42.86 17.94
CA ARG A 14 51.39 -43.28 18.38
C ARG A 14 50.31 -42.25 18.04
N GLU A 15 50.63 -40.96 18.14
CA GLU A 15 49.75 -39.84 17.82
C GLU A 15 49.55 -39.67 16.30
N GLU A 16 50.59 -39.92 15.48
CA GLU A 16 50.52 -39.90 14.02
C GLU A 16 49.53 -40.94 13.46
N GLY A 17 49.41 -42.11 14.12
CA GLY A 17 48.45 -43.15 13.76
C GLY A 17 47.02 -42.87 14.23
N PHE A 18 46.83 -41.99 15.23
CA PHE A 18 45.52 -41.66 15.80
C PHE A 18 45.04 -40.30 15.30
N ASN A 19 44.90 -40.18 13.98
CA ASN A 19 44.49 -38.93 13.36
C ASN A 19 42.97 -38.73 13.48
N THR A 20 42.52 -38.06 14.55
CA THR A 20 41.11 -37.67 14.78
C THR A 20 40.56 -36.74 13.68
N SER A 21 41.44 -36.23 12.82
CA SER A 21 41.13 -35.50 11.58
C SER A 21 40.20 -36.27 10.63
N PHE A 22 40.14 -37.61 10.72
CA PHE A 22 39.15 -38.42 10.00
C PHE A 22 37.71 -38.09 10.44
N CYS A 23 37.49 -37.65 11.68
CA CYS A 23 36.18 -37.34 12.24
C CYS A 23 35.87 -35.83 12.22
N THR A 24 36.90 -34.97 12.20
CA THR A 24 36.75 -33.50 12.30
C THR A 24 36.92 -32.75 10.98
N ASN A 25 37.51 -33.36 9.94
CA ASN A 25 37.52 -32.80 8.60
C ASN A 25 36.11 -32.88 7.98
N ARG A 26 35.28 -31.89 8.36
CA ARG A 26 33.91 -31.65 7.91
C ARG A 26 33.79 -31.38 6.40
N THR A 27 34.90 -31.36 5.67
CA THR A 27 34.98 -30.79 4.32
C THR A 27 35.23 -31.82 3.20
N SER A 28 35.71 -33.04 3.47
CA SER A 28 36.17 -33.94 2.39
C SER A 28 35.72 -35.40 2.48
N LYS A 29 34.86 -35.74 3.42
CA LYS A 29 34.03 -36.95 3.34
C LYS A 29 32.63 -36.49 3.01
N SER A 30 32.00 -37.13 2.03
CA SER A 30 30.56 -37.02 1.78
C SER A 30 29.84 -36.82 3.12
N ALA A 31 29.29 -35.63 3.33
CA ALA A 31 28.54 -35.35 4.54
C ALA A 31 27.59 -36.52 4.75
N LEU A 32 27.71 -37.21 5.88
CA LEU A 32 26.81 -38.31 6.19
C LEU A 32 25.39 -37.81 5.95
N THR A 33 24.64 -38.52 5.12
CA THR A 33 23.27 -38.12 4.79
C THR A 33 22.54 -37.89 6.09
N GLU A 34 21.91 -36.73 6.24
CA GLU A 34 21.13 -36.42 7.43
C GLU A 34 20.08 -37.52 7.60
N TYR A 35 20.15 -38.23 8.73
CA TYR A 35 19.22 -39.31 9.00
C TYR A 35 17.81 -38.75 9.16
N ASN A 36 16.88 -39.28 8.37
CA ASN A 36 15.48 -38.88 8.40
C ASN A 36 14.62 -40.06 8.91
N ALA A 37 14.15 -39.94 10.15
CA ALA A 37 13.33 -40.96 10.80
C ALA A 37 12.02 -41.25 10.05
N LEU A 38 11.46 -40.25 9.33
CA LEU A 38 10.19 -40.42 8.59
C LEU A 38 10.30 -41.39 7.43
N HIS A 39 11.50 -41.58 6.89
CA HIS A 39 11.78 -42.54 5.83
C HIS A 39 12.33 -43.87 6.35
N ASP A 40 12.47 -44.03 7.68
CA ASP A 40 12.94 -45.27 8.29
C ASP A 40 11.82 -46.32 8.34
N ALA A 41 12.07 -47.47 7.71
CA ALA A 41 11.15 -48.59 7.68
C ALA A 41 10.86 -49.15 9.08
N HIS A 42 11.83 -49.13 10.00
CA HIS A 42 11.67 -49.67 11.35
C HIS A 42 10.82 -48.76 12.25
N MET A 43 10.75 -47.46 11.93
CA MET A 43 9.94 -46.49 12.67
C MET A 43 8.50 -46.39 12.14
N ARG A 44 8.13 -47.14 11.11
CA ARG A 44 6.81 -47.09 10.48
C ARG A 44 5.66 -47.28 11.49
N HIS A 45 5.77 -48.24 12.40
CA HIS A 45 4.74 -48.51 13.40
C HIS A 45 4.51 -47.35 14.37
N TYR A 46 5.56 -46.57 14.69
CA TYR A 46 5.42 -45.39 15.51
C TYR A 46 4.60 -44.30 14.79
N PHE A 47 4.83 -44.14 13.48
CA PHE A 47 4.09 -43.19 12.64
C PHE A 47 2.72 -43.69 12.17
N GLU A 48 2.38 -44.96 12.37
CA GLU A 48 1.02 -45.49 12.16
C GLU A 48 0.04 -45.03 13.26
N ASN A 49 0.54 -44.52 14.39
CA ASN A 49 -0.29 -44.01 15.47
C ASN A 49 -1.07 -42.74 15.04
N PRO A 50 -2.42 -42.71 15.15
CA PRO A 50 -3.23 -41.59 14.69
C PRO A 50 -2.93 -40.27 15.42
N VAL A 51 -2.48 -40.32 16.67
CA VAL A 51 -2.09 -39.13 17.43
C VAL A 51 -0.86 -38.48 16.82
N VAL A 52 0.14 -39.31 16.47
CA VAL A 52 1.38 -38.87 15.83
C VAL A 52 1.08 -38.38 14.40
N GLN A 53 0.24 -39.09 13.64
CA GLN A 53 -0.16 -38.65 12.30
C GLN A 53 -0.87 -37.31 12.32
N LYS A 54 -1.79 -37.09 13.26
CA LYS A 54 -2.48 -35.79 13.40
C LYS A 54 -1.47 -34.67 13.67
N HIS A 55 -0.45 -34.93 14.49
CA HIS A 55 0.61 -33.98 14.75
C HIS A 55 1.44 -33.71 13.48
N LEU A 56 1.90 -34.76 12.79
CA LEU A 56 2.70 -34.66 11.56
C LEU A 56 1.95 -34.00 10.40
N TYR A 57 0.64 -34.22 10.31
CA TYR A 57 -0.22 -33.56 9.33
C TYR A 57 -0.34 -32.07 9.64
N ARG A 58 -0.53 -31.71 10.92
CA ARG A 58 -0.61 -30.31 11.35
C ARG A 58 0.70 -29.56 11.10
N THR A 59 1.85 -30.22 11.25
CA THR A 59 3.17 -29.63 10.97
C THR A 59 3.53 -29.66 9.48
N GLY A 60 2.71 -30.30 8.63
CA GLY A 60 2.93 -30.36 7.19
C GLY A 60 4.05 -31.32 6.75
N GLN A 61 4.43 -32.26 7.61
CA GLN A 61 5.43 -33.29 7.29
C GLN A 61 4.85 -34.47 6.52
N ILE A 62 3.53 -34.69 6.64
CA ILE A 62 2.80 -35.71 5.90
C ILE A 62 1.54 -35.13 5.24
N ASP A 63 1.11 -35.77 4.16
CA ASP A 63 -0.15 -35.47 3.46
C ASP A 63 -1.35 -36.14 4.16
N ARG A 64 -2.59 -35.79 3.76
CA ARG A 64 -3.85 -36.43 4.22
C ARG A 64 -3.86 -37.94 3.99
N SER A 65 -3.13 -38.40 2.99
CA SER A 65 -2.93 -39.81 2.64
C SER A 65 -1.87 -40.52 3.50
N GLY A 66 -1.22 -39.81 4.42
CA GLY A 66 -0.14 -40.35 5.26
C GLY A 66 1.23 -40.45 4.58
N ARG A 67 1.36 -39.94 3.35
CA ARG A 67 2.64 -39.90 2.61
C ARG A 67 3.54 -38.80 3.14
N VAL A 68 4.84 -39.08 3.30
CA VAL A 68 5.84 -38.10 3.73
C VAL A 68 6.07 -37.04 2.65
N ILE A 69 6.05 -35.78 3.06
CA ILE A 69 6.26 -34.62 2.19
C ILE A 69 7.75 -34.27 2.21
N ASP A 70 8.43 -34.47 1.08
CA ASP A 70 9.81 -34.01 0.91
C ASP A 70 9.83 -32.48 0.73
N LEU A 71 10.13 -31.77 1.81
CA LEU A 71 10.18 -30.30 1.81
C LEU A 71 11.20 -29.76 0.81
N ASP A 72 12.38 -30.38 0.71
CA ASP A 72 13.45 -29.92 -0.19
C ASP A 72 13.03 -29.91 -1.65
N LYS A 73 12.27 -30.93 -2.09
CA LYS A 73 11.74 -31.01 -3.45
C LYS A 73 10.66 -29.95 -3.71
N ASN A 74 9.93 -29.56 -2.66
CA ASN A 74 8.85 -28.60 -2.74
C ASN A 74 9.29 -27.15 -2.50
N LYS A 75 10.50 -26.90 -1.96
CA LYS A 75 11.05 -25.56 -1.72
C LYS A 75 10.96 -24.66 -2.96
N ALA A 76 11.31 -25.18 -4.14
CA ALA A 76 11.23 -24.42 -5.38
C ALA A 76 9.79 -24.00 -5.72
N LYS A 77 8.81 -24.90 -5.53
CA LYS A 77 7.39 -24.62 -5.77
C LYS A 77 6.85 -23.58 -4.79
N LEU A 78 7.17 -23.74 -3.51
CA LEU A 78 6.78 -22.76 -2.48
C LEU A 78 7.37 -21.40 -2.77
N HIS A 79 8.64 -21.34 -3.19
CA HIS A 79 9.29 -20.09 -3.54
C HIS A 79 8.61 -19.38 -4.73
N ILE A 80 8.22 -20.12 -5.77
CA ILE A 80 7.46 -19.56 -6.89
C ILE A 80 6.11 -19.02 -6.38
N ILE A 81 5.38 -19.78 -5.57
CA ILE A 81 4.09 -19.33 -5.02
C ILE A 81 4.26 -18.05 -4.20
N GLU A 82 5.30 -17.96 -3.37
CA GLU A 82 5.60 -16.76 -2.58
C GLU A 82 5.90 -15.55 -3.47
N GLN A 83 6.69 -15.75 -4.54
CA GLN A 83 6.99 -14.69 -5.50
C GLN A 83 5.73 -14.20 -6.22
N GLU A 84 4.91 -15.13 -6.72
CA GLU A 84 3.64 -14.82 -7.40
C GLU A 84 2.67 -14.10 -6.46
N PHE A 85 2.57 -14.56 -5.21
CA PHE A 85 1.74 -13.91 -4.20
C PHE A 85 2.22 -12.48 -3.91
N SER A 86 3.54 -12.27 -3.78
CA SER A 86 4.10 -10.93 -3.58
C SER A 86 3.87 -10.01 -4.78
N ALA A 87 3.96 -10.55 -6.01
CA ALA A 87 3.68 -9.81 -7.22
C ALA A 87 2.21 -9.41 -7.31
N ALA A 88 1.30 -10.35 -7.03
CA ALA A 88 -0.14 -10.10 -7.01
C ALA A 88 -0.53 -9.06 -5.95
N GLN A 89 0.06 -9.14 -4.76
CA GLN A 89 -0.20 -8.17 -3.69
C GLN A 89 0.22 -6.75 -4.09
N LYS A 90 1.40 -6.59 -4.70
CA LYS A 90 1.86 -5.29 -5.19
C LYS A 90 0.99 -4.75 -6.31
N LEU A 91 0.54 -5.61 -7.24
CA LEU A 91 -0.37 -5.23 -8.32
C LEU A 91 -1.67 -4.65 -7.75
N GLU A 92 -2.27 -5.35 -6.78
CA GLU A 92 -3.52 -4.88 -6.17
C GLU A 92 -3.33 -3.59 -5.37
N GLU A 93 -2.21 -3.46 -4.65
CA GLU A 93 -1.87 -2.20 -3.97
C GLU A 93 -1.74 -1.04 -4.96
N THR A 94 -1.07 -1.25 -6.10
CA THR A 94 -0.95 -0.21 -7.14
C THR A 94 -2.31 0.15 -7.74
N ARG A 95 -3.18 -0.84 -7.98
CA ARG A 95 -4.52 -0.62 -8.51
C ARG A 95 -5.37 0.22 -7.57
N LEU A 96 -5.36 -0.10 -6.27
CA LEU A 96 -6.10 0.65 -5.26
C LEU A 96 -5.58 2.09 -5.16
N ARG A 97 -4.26 2.27 -5.18
CA ARG A 97 -3.64 3.60 -5.15
C ARG A 97 -4.02 4.44 -6.37
N GLU A 98 -3.99 3.85 -7.56
CA GLU A 98 -4.39 4.52 -8.81
C GLU A 98 -5.88 4.90 -8.78
N GLU A 99 -6.74 4.02 -8.26
CA GLU A 99 -8.16 4.32 -8.10
C GLU A 99 -8.40 5.48 -7.11
N GLU A 100 -7.74 5.47 -5.96
CA GLU A 100 -7.79 6.57 -5.00
C GLU A 100 -7.28 7.89 -5.57
N GLU A 101 -6.16 7.87 -6.30
CA GLU A 101 -5.65 9.06 -6.98
C GLU A 101 -6.64 9.60 -8.02
N MET A 102 -7.28 8.72 -8.79
CA MET A 102 -8.31 9.10 -9.76
C MET A 102 -9.51 9.74 -9.07
N ARG A 103 -9.98 9.18 -7.95
CA ARG A 103 -11.06 9.74 -7.14
C ARG A 103 -10.68 11.14 -6.63
N MET A 104 -9.47 11.31 -6.09
CA MET A 104 -8.97 12.60 -5.61
C MET A 104 -8.89 13.64 -6.73
N ARG A 105 -8.38 13.27 -7.91
CA ARG A 105 -8.31 14.18 -9.07
C ARG A 105 -9.70 14.61 -9.53
N VAL A 106 -10.68 13.71 -9.56
CA VAL A 106 -12.06 14.05 -9.94
C VAL A 106 -12.68 15.00 -8.92
N GLN A 107 -12.50 14.75 -7.62
CA GLN A 107 -13.00 15.63 -6.56
C GLN A 107 -12.36 17.03 -6.63
N GLN A 108 -11.04 17.10 -6.81
CA GLN A 108 -10.33 18.37 -6.98
C GLN A 108 -10.82 19.15 -8.20
N LYS A 109 -11.05 18.49 -9.35
CA LYS A 109 -11.62 19.13 -10.54
C LYS A 109 -13.03 19.67 -10.27
N ARG A 110 -13.88 18.88 -9.60
CA ARG A 110 -15.23 19.33 -9.20
C ARG A 110 -15.15 20.56 -8.31
N PHE A 111 -14.27 20.55 -7.30
CA PHE A 111 -14.10 21.66 -6.39
C PHE A 111 -13.57 22.92 -7.10
N ALA A 112 -12.58 22.78 -7.98
CA ALA A 112 -12.03 23.89 -8.76
C ALA A 112 -13.08 24.55 -9.67
N VAL A 113 -13.98 23.76 -10.28
CA VAL A 113 -15.09 24.29 -11.09
C VAL A 113 -16.07 25.08 -10.20
N LEU A 114 -16.42 24.55 -9.03
CA LEU A 114 -17.30 25.24 -8.08
C LEU A 114 -16.70 26.54 -7.54
N GLU A 115 -15.41 26.54 -7.20
CA GLU A 115 -14.72 27.76 -6.76
C GLU A 115 -14.67 28.81 -7.86
N LYS A 116 -14.36 28.41 -9.09
CA LYS A 116 -14.36 29.32 -10.23
C LYS A 116 -15.73 29.96 -10.43
N ALA A 117 -16.79 29.16 -10.40
CA ALA A 117 -18.17 29.67 -10.52
C ALA A 117 -18.51 30.67 -9.40
N ARG A 118 -18.12 30.38 -8.15
CA ARG A 118 -18.31 31.31 -7.02
C ARG A 118 -17.54 32.62 -7.18
N ALA A 119 -16.31 32.56 -7.70
CA ALA A 119 -15.49 33.74 -7.97
C ALA A 119 -16.09 34.60 -9.08
N ASP A 120 -16.56 33.95 -10.16
CA ASP A 120 -17.21 34.63 -11.29
C ASP A 120 -18.53 35.29 -10.86
N ASP A 121 -19.34 34.62 -10.04
CA ASP A 121 -20.57 35.19 -9.46
C ASP A 121 -20.28 36.40 -8.57
N SER A 122 -19.23 36.32 -7.75
CA SER A 122 -18.81 37.44 -6.89
C SER A 122 -18.34 38.64 -7.71
N LEU A 123 -17.58 38.40 -8.78
CA LEU A 123 -17.16 39.43 -9.72
C LEU A 123 -18.34 40.06 -10.47
N ARG A 124 -19.34 39.26 -10.86
CA ARG A 124 -20.55 39.77 -11.51
C ARG A 124 -21.32 40.70 -10.57
N LYS A 125 -21.54 40.28 -9.32
CA LYS A 125 -22.18 41.11 -8.28
C LYS A 125 -21.44 42.42 -8.05
N MET A 126 -20.10 42.41 -7.98
CA MET A 126 -19.33 43.64 -7.82
C MET A 126 -19.42 44.58 -9.04
N LYS A 127 -19.58 44.03 -10.26
CA LYS A 127 -19.78 44.85 -11.46
C LYS A 127 -21.18 45.45 -11.51
N GLU A 128 -22.19 44.66 -11.18
CA GLU A 128 -23.59 45.10 -11.06
C GLU A 128 -23.72 46.20 -10.01
N ASP A 129 -23.12 46.03 -8.83
CA ASP A 129 -23.12 47.05 -7.76
C ASP A 129 -22.42 48.35 -8.20
N LYS A 130 -21.28 48.24 -8.90
CA LYS A 130 -20.61 49.42 -9.48
C LYS A 130 -21.45 50.12 -10.55
N ALA A 131 -22.18 49.37 -11.37
CA ALA A 131 -23.06 49.92 -12.39
C ALA A 131 -24.26 50.62 -11.74
N LEU A 132 -24.93 49.95 -10.80
CA LEU A 132 -26.03 50.50 -10.03
C LEU A 132 -25.61 51.77 -9.29
N ARG A 133 -24.43 51.78 -8.66
CA ARG A 133 -23.93 52.97 -7.96
C ARG A 133 -23.73 54.16 -8.90
N LYS A 134 -23.23 53.93 -10.12
CA LYS A 134 -23.10 54.99 -11.12
C LYS A 134 -24.47 55.50 -11.57
N GLU A 135 -25.43 54.60 -11.75
CA GLU A 135 -26.79 54.95 -12.14
C GLU A 135 -27.53 55.72 -11.04
N ILE A 136 -27.41 55.30 -9.77
CA ILE A 136 -27.92 56.04 -8.62
C ILE A 136 -27.30 57.43 -8.55
N MET A 137 -25.97 57.55 -8.68
CA MET A 137 -25.32 58.86 -8.70
C MET A 137 -25.83 59.72 -9.86
N ARG A 138 -25.97 59.13 -11.05
CA ARG A 138 -26.50 59.83 -12.23
C ARG A 138 -27.93 60.34 -11.99
N ALA A 139 -28.85 59.48 -11.56
CA ALA A 139 -30.23 59.84 -11.27
C ALA A 139 -30.34 60.86 -10.12
N TYR A 140 -29.47 60.76 -9.12
CA TYR A 140 -29.36 61.73 -8.03
C TYR A 140 -28.89 63.11 -8.54
N HIS A 141 -27.91 63.16 -9.44
CA HIS A 141 -27.47 64.42 -10.06
C HIS A 141 -28.56 65.02 -10.96
N GLU A 142 -29.26 64.20 -11.75
CA GLU A 142 -30.37 64.63 -12.61
C GLU A 142 -31.55 65.17 -11.79
N SER A 143 -31.92 64.51 -10.68
CA SER A 143 -33.04 64.95 -9.83
C SER A 143 -32.75 66.20 -8.98
N ARG A 144 -31.49 66.46 -8.61
CA ARG A 144 -31.11 67.69 -7.86
C ARG A 144 -30.78 68.89 -8.76
N GLY A 145 -30.84 68.74 -10.08
CA GLY A 145 -30.53 69.83 -11.03
C GLY A 145 -29.08 70.33 -10.95
N VAL A 146 -28.16 69.54 -10.36
CA VAL A 146 -26.76 69.90 -10.24
C VAL A 146 -26.06 69.48 -11.53
N THR A 147 -26.04 70.38 -12.51
CA THR A 147 -25.20 70.23 -13.71
C THR A 147 -23.74 70.33 -13.29
N HIS A 148 -23.02 69.21 -13.26
CA HIS A 148 -21.57 69.23 -13.16
C HIS A 148 -21.02 69.89 -14.42
N THR A 149 -20.65 71.18 -14.33
CA THR A 149 -19.78 71.81 -15.30
C THR A 149 -18.44 71.06 -15.23
N LEU A 150 -18.15 70.30 -16.29
CA LEU A 150 -16.87 69.65 -16.47
C LEU A 150 -15.80 70.74 -16.59
N THR A 151 -15.18 71.12 -15.48
CA THR A 151 -13.86 71.75 -15.55
C THR A 151 -12.91 70.68 -16.09
N ARG A 152 -12.58 70.80 -17.37
CA ARG A 152 -11.45 70.12 -18.02
C ARG A 152 -10.17 70.49 -17.27
N GLY A 153 -9.90 69.78 -16.17
CA GLY A 153 -8.61 69.76 -15.50
C GLY A 153 -7.65 68.92 -16.33
N ASP A 154 -6.73 69.62 -16.99
CA ASP A 154 -5.57 69.14 -17.73
C ASP A 154 -4.91 67.88 -17.10
N PRO A 155 -4.71 66.76 -17.85
CA PRO A 155 -4.00 65.60 -17.33
C PRO A 155 -2.49 65.82 -17.43
N ARG A 156 -1.96 66.82 -16.71
CA ARG A 156 -0.53 66.97 -16.50
C ARG A 156 -0.18 66.68 -15.05
N GLY A 157 0.52 65.58 -14.84
CA GLY A 157 1.33 65.36 -13.65
C GLY A 157 0.71 64.44 -12.59
N LYS A 158 0.87 63.13 -12.78
CA LYS A 158 1.27 62.20 -11.71
C LYS A 158 1.67 60.87 -12.33
N THR A 159 2.96 60.79 -12.68
CA THR A 159 3.63 59.51 -12.91
C THR A 159 3.51 58.65 -11.65
N PRO A 160 2.94 57.43 -11.71
CA PRO A 160 3.10 56.48 -10.63
C PRO A 160 4.55 56.01 -10.61
N ASN A 161 5.19 56.16 -9.46
CA ASN A 161 6.56 55.75 -9.17
C ASN A 161 6.73 54.25 -9.50
N LYS A 162 7.54 53.95 -10.54
CA LYS A 162 7.85 52.59 -11.01
C LYS A 162 9.04 51.96 -10.25
N GLU A 163 9.11 52.20 -8.95
CA GLU A 163 10.24 51.78 -8.11
C GLU A 163 9.77 51.09 -6.82
N SER A 164 9.06 49.97 -6.97
CA SER A 164 9.07 48.84 -6.04
C SER A 164 8.35 47.69 -6.72
N LEU A 165 8.75 46.45 -6.41
CA LEU A 165 8.24 45.20 -7.01
C LEU A 165 8.89 44.78 -8.35
N ARG A 166 10.20 45.03 -8.47
CA ARG A 166 11.10 44.10 -9.18
C ARG A 166 11.97 43.36 -8.16
N SER A 167 11.42 42.35 -7.52
CA SER A 167 12.21 41.19 -7.10
C SER A 167 11.29 39.98 -6.94
N SER A 168 11.85 38.79 -7.15
CA SER A 168 11.21 37.48 -6.95
C SER A 168 10.48 36.86 -8.15
N LYS A 169 11.19 36.77 -9.29
CA LYS A 169 11.23 35.50 -10.04
C LYS A 169 12.66 35.20 -10.48
N ARG A 170 13.30 34.23 -9.81
CA ARG A 170 14.14 33.14 -10.38
C ARG A 170 15.09 32.59 -9.34
N SER A 171 14.88 31.33 -8.94
CA SER A 171 15.94 30.32 -8.78
C SER A 171 15.33 29.01 -8.27
N LEU A 172 14.68 28.27 -9.17
CA LEU A 172 14.60 26.81 -9.05
C LEU A 172 15.96 26.28 -9.53
N LYS A 173 16.87 26.02 -8.60
CA LYS A 173 18.04 25.17 -8.84
C LYS A 173 18.04 24.01 -7.86
N LYS A 174 18.00 22.85 -8.48
CA LYS A 174 18.11 21.47 -8.03
C LYS A 174 19.50 21.19 -7.44
N SER A 175 19.55 20.67 -6.22
CA SER A 175 20.65 19.88 -5.57
C SER A 175 20.47 20.02 -4.05
N GLY A 176 20.60 19.05 -3.17
CA GLY A 176 21.04 17.67 -3.23
C GLY A 176 20.96 17.13 -1.79
N SER A 177 20.76 15.82 -1.70
CA SER A 177 21.11 14.93 -0.58
C SER A 177 21.91 15.48 0.61
N ARG A 178 21.42 15.23 1.84
CA ARG A 178 22.13 14.71 3.05
C ARG A 178 21.21 14.87 4.28
N SER A 179 20.66 13.81 4.84
CA SER A 179 21.27 12.92 5.86
C SER A 179 21.59 13.61 7.20
N LEU A 180 20.67 13.51 8.17
CA LEU A 180 20.90 13.50 9.63
C LEU A 180 19.70 12.70 10.21
N ARG A 181 19.79 11.40 10.53
CA ARG A 181 20.47 10.74 11.66
C ARG A 181 20.30 11.44 13.02
N SER A 182 19.41 10.83 13.81
CA SER A 182 19.48 10.53 15.25
C SER A 182 19.67 11.67 16.27
N GLY A 183 18.67 11.81 17.13
CA GLY A 183 18.77 12.38 18.47
C GLY A 183 17.39 12.35 19.14
N SER A 184 16.95 11.23 19.70
CA SER A 184 16.99 10.97 21.16
C SER A 184 16.57 12.19 21.99
N ARG A 185 15.30 12.21 22.43
CA ARG A 185 14.93 12.94 23.64
C ARG A 185 13.83 12.20 24.40
N SER A 186 14.29 11.73 25.54
CA SER A 186 13.64 11.18 26.71
C SER A 186 12.47 12.01 27.23
N ASP A 187 11.49 11.27 27.79
CA ASP A 187 10.79 11.49 29.06
C ASP A 187 10.18 12.88 29.36
N LEU A 188 8.88 12.91 29.64
CA LEU A 188 8.32 13.09 30.99
C LEU A 188 6.79 13.40 30.98
N HIS A 189 6.11 12.78 31.96
CA HIS A 189 4.85 13.12 32.64
C HIS A 189 3.50 12.98 31.88
N ALA A 190 2.55 12.11 32.27
CA ALA A 190 1.85 11.88 33.55
C ALA A 190 0.70 12.88 33.84
N GLY A 191 -0.52 12.34 33.98
CA GLY A 191 -1.75 12.99 34.43
C GLY A 191 -2.67 13.45 33.28
N GLY A 192 -3.96 13.19 33.23
CA GLY A 192 -4.91 12.61 34.18
C GLY A 192 -6.33 12.98 33.71
N LEU A 193 -7.27 12.04 33.88
CA LEU A 193 -8.70 12.26 34.12
C LEU A 193 -9.51 13.17 33.17
N SER A 194 -10.45 12.57 32.43
CA SER A 194 -11.86 13.03 32.43
C SER A 194 -12.72 12.03 31.67
N GLN A 195 -13.47 11.21 32.41
CA GLN A 195 -14.62 10.46 31.90
C GLN A 195 -15.77 11.45 31.72
N GLY A 196 -16.09 11.78 30.47
CA GLY A 196 -17.30 12.52 30.10
C GLY A 196 -18.31 11.57 29.49
N ASN A 197 -19.22 11.05 30.31
CA ASN A 197 -20.46 10.43 29.85
C ASN A 197 -21.29 11.50 29.11
N PHE A 198 -21.46 11.35 27.80
CA PHE A 198 -22.41 12.16 27.04
C PHE A 198 -23.62 11.30 26.69
N PHE A 199 -24.77 11.74 27.18
CA PHE A 199 -26.10 11.19 26.96
C PHE A 199 -26.38 10.98 25.46
N VAL A 200 -26.77 9.76 25.08
CA VAL A 200 -27.50 9.49 23.84
C VAL A 200 -28.96 9.42 24.23
N THR A 201 -29.71 10.45 23.86
CA THR A 201 -31.17 10.49 23.94
C THR A 201 -31.79 9.71 22.79
N ASP A 202 -32.81 8.95 23.15
CA ASP A 202 -33.73 8.22 22.28
C ASP A 202 -34.30 9.09 21.16
N MET A 203 -34.29 8.55 19.94
CA MET A 203 -35.27 8.89 18.91
C MET A 203 -35.79 7.59 18.32
N ALA A 204 -37.00 7.24 18.75
CA ALA A 204 -37.85 6.24 18.14
C ALA A 204 -38.06 6.57 16.65
N GLY A 205 -37.73 5.62 15.78
CA GLY A 205 -37.97 5.69 14.34
C GLY A 205 -38.52 4.35 13.87
N THR A 206 -39.82 4.33 13.63
CA THR A 206 -40.63 3.20 13.17
C THR A 206 -40.46 2.92 11.66
N GLY A 207 -40.13 1.66 11.33
CA GLY A 207 -40.56 0.93 10.11
C GLY A 207 -39.59 0.90 8.90
N PRO A 208 -39.85 0.06 7.87
CA PRO A 208 -40.69 -1.16 7.81
C PRO A 208 -39.87 -2.43 7.48
N ALA A 209 -40.49 -3.58 7.75
CA ALA A 209 -40.00 -4.91 7.41
C ALA A 209 -39.81 -5.08 5.90
N HIS A 210 -38.59 -5.44 5.48
CA HIS A 210 -38.34 -5.98 4.14
C HIS A 210 -38.02 -7.46 4.24
N GLY A 211 -38.75 -8.22 3.41
CA GLY A 211 -38.88 -9.66 3.46
C GLY A 211 -37.60 -10.42 3.17
N VAL A 212 -37.57 -11.59 3.79
CA VAL A 212 -36.66 -12.70 3.55
C VAL A 212 -36.81 -13.13 2.09
N ALA A 213 -35.75 -12.98 1.30
CA ALA A 213 -35.66 -13.58 -0.02
C ALA A 213 -35.19 -15.04 0.13
N ASP A 214 -36.09 -15.97 -0.15
CA ASP A 214 -35.82 -17.40 -0.33
C ASP A 214 -34.80 -17.63 -1.46
N PRO A 215 -33.73 -18.42 -1.27
CA PRO A 215 -32.77 -18.75 -2.32
C PRO A 215 -33.10 -20.06 -3.07
N SER A 216 -34.37 -20.48 -3.16
CA SER A 216 -34.77 -21.78 -3.75
C SER A 216 -35.60 -21.64 -5.04
N ALA A 217 -35.14 -20.86 -6.02
CA ALA A 217 -35.72 -20.89 -7.35
C ALA A 217 -34.74 -20.41 -8.44
N PHE A 218 -33.73 -21.22 -8.76
CA PHE A 218 -33.07 -21.15 -10.07
C PHE A 218 -33.33 -22.46 -10.81
N ALA A 219 -34.56 -22.58 -11.33
CA ALA A 219 -34.93 -23.61 -12.27
C ALA A 219 -34.25 -23.29 -13.62
N TYR A 220 -33.31 -24.14 -14.01
CA TYR A 220 -32.65 -24.13 -15.30
C TYR A 220 -33.60 -24.80 -16.30
N SER A 221 -34.26 -23.99 -17.14
CA SER A 221 -35.22 -24.45 -18.15
C SER A 221 -34.81 -23.98 -19.53
N GLY A 222 -34.45 -24.94 -20.40
CA GLY A 222 -34.50 -24.84 -21.88
C GLY A 222 -33.51 -23.86 -22.53
N GLU A 223 -33.03 -24.00 -23.76
CA GLU A 223 -33.31 -24.88 -24.91
C GLU A 223 -31.99 -24.85 -25.73
N GLY A 224 -31.50 -25.94 -26.33
CA GLY A 224 -32.02 -26.44 -27.59
C GLY A 224 -31.70 -25.49 -28.76
N GLY A 225 -30.47 -25.50 -29.29
CA GLY A 225 -30.09 -24.71 -30.46
C GLY A 225 -28.96 -25.36 -31.25
N ALA A 226 -29.33 -26.17 -32.25
CA ALA A 226 -28.47 -26.70 -33.29
C ALA A 226 -28.27 -25.66 -34.42
N GLY A 227 -27.14 -25.75 -35.13
CA GLY A 227 -26.78 -24.94 -36.30
C GLY A 227 -25.58 -24.03 -36.00
N ASP A 228 -24.48 -23.97 -36.74
CA ASP A 228 -24.17 -24.47 -38.06
C ASP A 228 -22.67 -24.82 -38.10
N ALA A 229 -22.36 -26.05 -38.48
CA ALA A 229 -21.06 -26.40 -39.00
C ALA A 229 -21.13 -26.18 -40.52
N ASP A 230 -20.66 -25.03 -41.00
CA ASP A 230 -20.12 -24.86 -42.36
C ASP A 230 -19.72 -23.39 -42.58
N ALA A 231 -18.45 -23.08 -42.35
CA ALA A 231 -17.81 -21.88 -42.87
C ALA A 231 -16.36 -22.20 -43.26
N LEU A 232 -16.28 -22.94 -44.38
CA LEU A 232 -15.40 -22.67 -45.51
C LEU A 232 -14.08 -21.93 -45.19
N ASP A 233 -13.03 -22.75 -45.11
CA ASP A 233 -11.81 -22.65 -45.92
C ASP A 233 -11.91 -21.60 -47.05
N ARG A 234 -11.23 -20.46 -46.85
CA ARG A 234 -10.83 -19.47 -47.85
C ARG A 234 -9.99 -18.40 -47.15
N PHE A 235 -8.67 -18.49 -47.23
CA PHE A 235 -7.80 -17.47 -47.81
C PHE A 235 -6.32 -17.89 -47.64
N VAL A 236 -5.71 -18.16 -48.79
CA VAL A 236 -4.31 -18.00 -49.21
C VAL A 236 -3.26 -17.75 -48.13
#